data_AF-A0A932UCV2-F1
#
_entry.id   AF-A0A932UCV2-F1
#
_cell.length_a   1.000
_cell.length_b   1.000
_cell.length_c   1.000
_cell.angle_alpha   90.00
_cell.angle_beta   90.00
_cell.angle_gamma   90.00
#
_symmetry.space_group_name_H-M   'P 1'
#
loop_
_entity.id
_entity.type
_entity.pdbx_description
1 polymer ?
#
loop_
_entity_poly.entity_id
_entity_poly.type
_entity_poly.pdbx_seq_one_letter_code
_entity_poly.pdbx_strand_id
1 'polypeptide(L)'
;MQRWADDRYLIDTPERVDLEYEIAGLGSRFLAALIDSIVLGFATGVVMFAAVVGLAIELRFVERDAGRDFNNTAPFVLISIEIVLFLLVLLGY
;
A
#
# COMPACT_ATOMS: atom_id res chain seq x y z
N MET A 1 -17.69 45.85 5.80
CA MET A 1 -18.10 44.61 6.49
C MET A 1 -17.58 43.43 5.68
N GLN A 2 -16.54 42.77 6.18
CA GLN A 2 -15.91 41.60 5.54
C GLN A 2 -16.84 40.39 5.64
N ARG A 3 -17.15 39.76 4.51
CA ARG A 3 -17.67 38.38 4.48
C ARG A 3 -16.53 37.46 4.08
N TRP A 4 -16.27 36.51 4.95
CA TRP A 4 -15.21 35.53 4.82
C TRP A 4 -15.57 34.60 3.66
N ALA A 5 -14.54 34.11 2.97
CA ALA A 5 -14.54 33.06 1.94
C ALA A 5 -15.86 32.27 1.85
N ASP A 6 -16.66 32.56 0.82
CA ASP A 6 -17.73 31.67 0.39
C ASP A 6 -17.09 30.74 -0.65
N ASP A 7 -16.61 29.56 -0.25
CA ASP A 7 -15.98 28.54 -1.11
C ASP A 7 -17.01 27.82 -2.02
N ARG A 8 -18.09 28.52 -2.38
CA ARG A 8 -19.16 28.00 -3.24
C ARG A 8 -18.99 28.59 -4.63
N TYR A 9 -18.65 27.74 -5.58
CA TYR A 9 -18.56 28.10 -6.99
C TYR A 9 -19.92 27.85 -7.64
N LEU A 10 -20.64 28.91 -7.98
CA LEU A 10 -21.95 28.82 -8.63
C LEU A 10 -21.74 28.58 -10.13
N ILE A 11 -22.14 27.41 -10.62
CA ILE A 11 -22.10 27.10 -12.06
C ILE A 11 -23.53 27.18 -12.58
N ASP A 12 -23.79 28.18 -13.43
CA ASP A 12 -25.05 28.29 -14.17
C ASP A 12 -25.13 27.15 -15.19
N THR A 13 -26.09 26.25 -14.99
CA THR A 13 -26.43 25.21 -15.97
C THR A 13 -27.52 25.72 -16.92
N PRO A 14 -27.54 25.29 -18.20
CA PRO A 14 -28.58 25.69 -19.15
C PRO A 14 -30.00 25.33 -18.68
N GLU A 15 -30.12 24.36 -17.76
CA GLU A 15 -31.35 23.97 -17.09
C GLU A 15 -31.81 24.94 -15.98
N ARG A 16 -31.08 26.05 -15.71
CA ARG A 16 -31.34 27.03 -14.64
C ARG A 16 -31.43 26.41 -13.24
N VAL A 17 -30.66 25.37 -12.99
CA VAL A 17 -30.52 24.79 -11.65
C VAL A 17 -29.14 25.17 -11.13
N ASP A 18 -29.09 25.90 -10.03
CA ASP A 18 -27.84 26.28 -9.38
C ASP A 18 -27.16 25.03 -8.83
N LEU A 19 -26.02 24.66 -9.44
CA LEU A 19 -25.17 23.59 -8.93
C LEU A 19 -24.18 24.20 -7.93
N GLU A 20 -24.50 24.16 -6.64
CA GLU A 20 -23.52 24.46 -5.59
C GLU A 20 -22.54 23.29 -5.47
N TYR A 21 -21.31 23.46 -5.94
CA TYR A 21 -20.22 22.48 -5.71
C TYR A 21 -19.25 23.05 -4.68
N GLU A 22 -19.18 22.39 -3.51
CA GLU A 22 -18.16 22.66 -2.51
C GLU A 22 -16.82 22.12 -3.02
N ILE A 23 -16.01 22.99 -3.61
CA ILE A 23 -14.70 22.60 -4.10
C ILE A 23 -13.81 22.45 -2.86
N ALA A 24 -13.60 21.22 -2.39
CA ALA A 24 -12.53 20.97 -1.42
C ALA A 24 -11.25 21.56 -2.00
N GLY A 25 -10.73 22.61 -1.35
CA GLY A 25 -9.61 23.39 -1.89
C GLY A 25 -8.43 22.50 -2.28
N LEU A 26 -7.63 22.94 -3.25
CA LEU A 26 -6.47 22.20 -3.77
C LEU A 26 -5.57 21.60 -2.65
N GLY A 27 -5.45 22.30 -1.51
CA GLY A 27 -4.73 21.81 -0.34
C GLY A 27 -5.37 20.59 0.36
N SER A 28 -6.71 20.51 0.43
CA SER A 28 -7.44 19.36 1.01
C SER A 28 -7.28 18.11 0.15
N ARG A 29 -7.38 18.25 -1.19
CA ARG A 29 -7.15 17.15 -2.13
C ARG A 29 -5.71 16.65 -2.11
N PHE A 30 -4.75 17.58 -2.08
CA PHE A 30 -3.34 17.23 -1.97
C PHE A 30 -3.04 16.52 -0.64
N LEU A 31 -3.54 17.03 0.48
CA LEU A 31 -3.33 16.44 1.79
C LEU A 31 -3.97 15.04 1.89
N ALA A 32 -5.17 14.86 1.33
CA ALA A 32 -5.83 13.56 1.26
C ALA A 32 -4.98 12.55 0.46
N ALA A 33 -4.49 12.94 -0.72
CA ALA A 33 -3.61 12.08 -1.54
C ALA A 33 -2.27 11.79 -0.86
N LEU A 34 -1.72 12.75 -0.12
CA LEU A 34 -0.48 12.58 0.65
C LEU A 34 -0.67 11.56 1.77
N ILE A 35 -1.75 11.67 2.55
CA ILE A 35 -2.06 10.72 3.62
C ILE A 35 -2.28 9.33 3.04
N ASP A 36 -3.05 9.21 1.95
CA ASP A 36 -3.30 7.94 1.27
C ASP A 36 -1.98 7.27 0.82
N SER A 37 -1.09 8.06 0.20
CA SER A 37 0.23 7.57 -0.23
C SER A 37 1.11 7.13 0.94
N ILE A 38 1.09 7.84 2.07
CA ILE A 38 1.85 7.48 3.28
C ILE A 38 1.32 6.16 3.86
N VAL A 39 0.00 6.03 3.98
CA VAL A 39 -0.62 4.82 4.54
C VAL A 39 -0.33 3.62 3.65
N LEU A 40 -0.52 3.77 2.33
CA LEU A 40 -0.22 2.71 1.37
C LEU A 40 1.27 2.34 1.41
N GLY A 41 2.16 3.33 1.36
CA GLY A 41 3.61 3.11 1.40
C GLY A 41 4.06 2.43 2.70
N PHE A 42 3.46 2.79 3.83
CA PHE A 42 3.74 2.13 5.11
C PHE A 42 3.27 0.68 5.12
N ALA A 43 2.04 0.41 4.68
CA ALA A 43 1.49 -0.95 4.62
C ALA A 43 2.33 -1.85 3.70
N THR A 44 2.65 -1.37 2.49
CA THR A 44 3.53 -2.10 1.56
C THR A 44 4.91 -2.29 2.16
N GLY A 45 5.49 -1.26 2.80
CA GLY A 45 6.79 -1.35 3.46
C GLY A 45 6.85 -2.41 4.56
N VAL A 46 5.80 -2.53 5.37
CA VAL A 46 5.69 -3.56 6.41
C VAL A 46 5.63 -4.97 5.81
N VAL A 47 4.83 -5.17 4.76
CA VAL A 47 4.73 -6.47 4.08
C VAL A 47 6.07 -6.88 3.46
N MET A 48 6.74 -5.94 2.77
CA MET A 48 8.05 -6.18 2.16
C MET A 48 9.12 -6.49 3.22
N PHE A 49 9.12 -5.75 4.32
CA PHE A 49 10.03 -6.01 5.43
C PHE A 49 9.80 -7.41 6.04
N ALA A 50 8.54 -7.79 6.26
CA ALA A 50 8.19 -9.11 6.78
C ALA A 50 8.66 -10.24 5.85
N ALA A 51 8.50 -10.10 4.54
CA ALA A 51 8.99 -11.08 3.55
C ALA A 51 10.53 -11.19 3.54
N VAL A 52 11.25 -10.08 3.66
CA VAL A 52 12.72 -10.13 3.73
C VAL A 52 13.20 -10.81 5.02
N VAL A 53 12.55 -10.52 6.14
CA VAL A 53 12.88 -11.14 7.43
C VAL A 53 12.51 -12.63 7.43
N GLY A 54 11.35 -13.00 6.88
CA GLY A 54 10.90 -14.39 6.72
C GLY A 54 11.93 -15.22 5.95
N LEU A 55 12.27 -14.78 4.74
CA LEU A 55 13.29 -15.43 3.92
C LEU A 55 14.64 -15.55 4.63
N ALA A 56 15.08 -14.50 5.33
CA ALA A 56 16.34 -14.54 6.08
C ALA A 56 16.33 -15.58 7.21
N ILE A 57 15.18 -15.82 7.83
CA ILE A 57 15.00 -16.85 8.86
C ILE A 57 15.01 -18.24 8.21
N GLU A 58 14.27 -18.43 7.11
CA GLU A 58 14.17 -19.70 6.40
C GLU A 58 15.52 -20.17 5.84
N LEU A 59 16.32 -19.24 5.28
CA LEU A 59 17.68 -19.53 4.82
C LEU A 59 18.57 -20.05 5.96
N ARG A 60 18.45 -19.50 7.17
CA ARG A 60 19.21 -19.99 8.34
C ARG A 60 18.79 -21.40 8.75
N PHE A 61 17.52 -21.77 8.57
CA PHE A 61 17.08 -23.14 8.80
C PHE A 61 17.67 -24.09 7.76
N VAL A 62 17.72 -23.69 6.48
CA VAL A 62 18.39 -24.47 5.43
C VAL A 62 19.87 -24.68 5.75
N GLU A 63 20.60 -23.63 6.11
CA GLU A 63 22.02 -23.71 6.47
C GLU A 63 22.27 -24.64 7.66
N ARG A 64 21.38 -24.61 8.67
CA ARG A 64 21.45 -25.49 9.84
C ARG A 64 21.22 -26.95 9.50
N ASP A 65 20.29 -27.23 8.60
CA ASP A 65 19.84 -28.60 8.29
C ASP A 65 20.62 -29.24 7.14
N ALA A 66 21.29 -28.47 6.29
CA ALA A 66 22.11 -28.94 5.17
C ALA A 66 23.24 -29.91 5.58
N GLY A 67 23.69 -29.87 6.84
CA GLY A 67 24.68 -30.82 7.38
C GLY A 67 24.07 -31.98 8.18
N ARG A 68 22.75 -31.97 8.42
CA ARG A 68 22.08 -32.88 9.36
C ARG A 68 21.16 -33.88 8.68
N ASP A 69 20.38 -33.44 7.69
CA ASP A 69 19.38 -34.28 7.02
C ASP A 69 19.07 -33.80 5.60
N PHE A 70 19.60 -34.51 4.61
CA PHE A 70 19.42 -34.20 3.18
C PHE A 70 18.01 -34.55 2.66
N ASN A 71 17.21 -35.30 3.41
CA ASN A 71 15.85 -35.67 2.99
C ASN A 71 14.79 -34.67 3.50
N ASN A 72 15.18 -33.69 4.31
CA ASN A 72 14.25 -32.68 4.81
C ASN A 72 13.93 -31.63 3.72
N THR A 73 12.82 -31.81 3.02
CA THR A 73 12.37 -30.89 1.96
C THR A 73 11.55 -29.70 2.49
N ALA A 74 11.16 -29.71 3.78
CA ALA A 74 10.26 -28.70 4.35
C ALA A 74 10.73 -27.24 4.16
N PRO A 75 11.99 -26.86 4.44
CA PRO A 75 12.39 -25.46 4.31
C PRO A 75 12.39 -24.99 2.84
N PHE A 76 12.66 -25.87 1.89
CA PHE A 76 12.57 -25.55 0.45
C PHE A 76 11.14 -25.31 -0.02
N VAL A 77 10.17 -26.05 0.54
CA VAL A 77 8.74 -25.85 0.27
C VAL A 77 8.26 -24.51 0.85
N LEU A 78 8.71 -24.14 2.05
CA LEU A 78 8.36 -22.86 2.66
C LEU A 78 8.91 -21.67 1.84
N ILE A 79 10.19 -21.71 1.47
CA ILE A 79 10.83 -20.68 0.65
C ILE A 79 10.11 -20.51 -0.69
N SER A 80 9.72 -21.63 -1.34
CA SER A 80 9.00 -21.55 -2.61
C SER A 80 7.60 -20.95 -2.47
N ILE A 81 6.87 -21.26 -1.40
CA ILE A 81 5.59 -20.62 -1.09
C ILE A 81 5.79 -19.12 -0.83
N GLU A 82 6.77 -18.75 0.00
CA GLU A 82 7.07 -17.36 0.32
C GLU A 82 7.41 -16.55 -0.94
N ILE A 83 8.26 -17.08 -1.82
CA ILE A 83 8.62 -16.43 -3.09
C ILE A 83 7.39 -16.23 -3.98
N VAL A 84 6.51 -17.23 -4.08
CA VAL A 84 5.27 -17.11 -4.87
C VAL A 84 4.36 -16.04 -4.27
N LEU A 85 4.17 -16.04 -2.95
CA LEU A 85 3.37 -15.03 -2.27
C LEU A 85 3.96 -13.62 -2.45
N PHE A 86 5.27 -13.49 -2.35
CA PHE A 86 5.98 -12.24 -2.59
C PHE A 86 5.75 -11.74 -4.02
N LEU A 87 5.87 -12.62 -5.03
CA LEU A 87 5.59 -12.27 -6.42
C LEU A 87 4.13 -11.89 -6.63
N LEU A 88 3.18 -12.58 -6.00
CA LEU A 88 1.77 -12.22 -6.08
C LEU A 88 1.48 -10.86 -5.45
N VAL A 89 2.15 -10.52 -4.35
CA VAL A 89 2.03 -9.19 -3.71
C VAL A 89 2.66 -8.11 -4.59
N LEU A 90 3.78 -8.41 -5.26
CA LEU A 90 4.49 -7.50 -6.16
C LEU A 90 3.80 -7.33 -7.53
N LEU A 91 2.99 -8.31 -7.96
CA LEU A 91 2.31 -8.31 -9.27
C LEU A 91 0.80 -8.01 -9.18
N GLY A 92 0.18 -8.32 -8.03
CA GLY A 92 -1.24 -8.10 -7.73
C GLY A 92 -1.55 -6.71 -7.16
N TYR A 93 -0.50 -5.90 -6.97
CA TYR A 93 -0.47 -4.44 -6.92
C TYR A 93 0.83 -3.98 -7.60
#